data_AF-A0A9D8Z7J5-F1
#
_entry.id   AF-A0A9D8Z7J5-F1
#
_cell.length_a   1.000
_cell.length_b   1.000
_cell.length_c   1.000
_cell.angle_alpha   90.00
_cell.angle_beta   90.00
_cell.angle_gamma   90.00
#
_symmetry.space_group_name_H-M   'P 1'
#
loop_
_entity.id
_entity.type
_entity.pdbx_description
1 polymer ?
#
loop_
_entity_poly.entity_id
_entity_poly.type
_entity_poly.pdbx_seq_one_letter_code
_entity_poly.pdbx_strand_id
1 'polypeptide(L)'
;MKYSLQIAAAALLCCLVLPADAHAEYRFCNKTSYVLDGAIAFEADGAWKSRGWTRIPPGDCTDVLEGSIEERDYFVFARSIDAHKGSIKYFSGNTGFCIVDDAFEIEGRDQCAMRGYDSADFLRVRTTAGENWTTTFAEAGEYTEDEARIAGAQRLLKDIGFALKQIDGIAARNTLRAVEAFQRSEKEPATGRIDDVLVGQLIARAIEERDRVGLTFCNRTGELVWAAVGYRNGEGDMSSGWIRIEPSGCRKAIKGELTEEAYYVYAEAVDDTGTIVRRQGSALVWGGNDNFCTKATRFQIRGRERCVARGFDERGFMRVETGGETFRRIDFD
;
A
#
# COMPACT_ATOMS: atom_id res chain seq x y z
N MET A 1 8.63 24.20 85.25
CA MET A 1 9.27 24.43 83.93
C MET A 1 9.84 23.09 83.48
N LYS A 2 9.47 22.42 82.38
CA LYS A 2 8.62 22.67 81.21
C LYS A 2 8.04 21.29 80.82
N TYR A 3 6.78 21.23 80.39
CA TYR A 3 6.21 20.06 79.72
C TYR A 3 6.64 20.09 78.24
N SER A 4 7.10 18.96 77.70
CA SER A 4 7.39 18.80 76.27
C SER A 4 6.39 17.80 75.69
N LEU A 5 5.36 18.31 75.00
CA LEU A 5 4.50 17.54 74.10
C LEU A 5 5.28 17.26 72.81
N GLN A 6 5.48 16.00 72.45
CA GLN A 6 5.86 15.60 71.10
C GLN A 6 4.59 15.37 70.28
N ILE A 7 4.34 16.22 69.29
CA ILE A 7 3.30 16.02 68.28
C ILE A 7 3.96 15.27 67.11
N ALA A 8 3.60 14.01 66.91
CA ALA A 8 3.97 13.26 65.73
C ALA A 8 3.05 13.67 64.57
N ALA A 9 3.59 14.38 63.58
CA ALA A 9 2.89 14.70 62.34
C ALA A 9 2.97 13.51 61.38
N ALA A 10 1.85 12.81 61.16
CA ALA A 10 1.71 11.82 60.11
C ALA A 10 1.54 12.55 58.77
N ALA A 11 2.59 12.55 57.93
CA ALA A 11 2.51 13.06 56.57
C ALA A 11 1.80 12.02 55.69
N LEU A 12 0.53 12.29 55.37
CA LEU A 12 -0.26 11.52 54.40
C LEU A 12 0.26 11.87 52.99
N LEU A 13 1.07 11.00 52.40
CA LEU A 13 1.55 11.15 51.03
C LEU A 13 0.41 10.77 50.07
N CYS A 14 -0.40 11.74 49.66
CA CYS A 14 -1.38 11.57 48.60
C CYS A 14 -0.66 11.45 47.25
N CYS A 15 -0.57 10.24 46.69
CA CYS A 15 -0.21 10.05 45.29
C CYS A 15 -1.31 10.66 44.41
N LEU A 16 -1.07 11.85 43.88
CA LEU A 16 -1.83 12.42 42.77
C LEU A 16 -1.57 11.56 41.53
N VAL A 17 -2.44 10.59 41.29
CA VAL A 17 -2.55 9.94 39.98
C VAL A 17 -3.17 10.99 39.06
N LEU A 18 -2.34 11.65 38.25
CA LEU A 18 -2.85 12.47 37.16
C LEU A 18 -3.64 11.54 36.23
N PRO A 19 -4.89 11.86 35.88
CA PRO A 19 -5.59 11.11 34.85
C PRO A 19 -4.77 11.25 33.56
N ALA A 20 -4.35 10.14 32.98
CA ALA A 20 -3.92 10.15 31.59
C ALA A 20 -5.15 10.60 30.79
N ASP A 21 -5.01 11.68 30.01
CA ASP A 21 -6.04 12.06 29.05
C ASP A 21 -6.34 10.82 28.20
N ALA A 22 -7.54 10.28 28.36
CA ALA A 22 -8.04 9.23 27.51
C ALA A 22 -8.36 9.88 26.17
N HIS A 23 -7.34 10.00 25.32
CA HIS A 23 -7.51 10.47 23.95
C HIS A 23 -8.44 9.48 23.25
N ALA A 24 -9.51 9.98 22.64
CA ALA A 24 -10.38 9.14 21.84
C ALA A 24 -9.70 8.83 20.50
N GLU A 25 -9.33 7.59 20.22
CA GLU A 25 -8.55 7.19 19.04
C GLU A 25 -9.48 6.66 17.93
N TYR A 26 -9.09 6.88 16.66
CA TYR A 26 -9.70 6.16 15.54
C TYR A 26 -8.85 4.93 15.21
N ARG A 27 -9.45 3.74 15.28
CA ARG A 27 -8.80 2.46 15.01
C ARG A 27 -9.35 1.75 13.78
N PHE A 28 -8.48 1.10 13.03
CA PHE A 28 -8.83 0.16 11.97
C PHE A 28 -8.57 -1.28 12.42
N CYS A 29 -9.58 -2.15 12.35
CA CYS A 29 -9.47 -3.57 12.62
C CYS A 29 -9.58 -4.39 11.33
N ASN A 30 -8.76 -5.41 11.18
CA ASN A 30 -8.73 -6.25 9.99
C ASN A 30 -9.20 -7.68 10.28
N LYS A 31 -10.46 -7.97 9.97
CA LYS A 31 -11.08 -9.30 10.01
C LYS A 31 -11.08 -9.97 8.64
N THR A 32 -10.06 -9.69 7.83
CA THR A 32 -9.85 -10.32 6.52
C THR A 32 -8.62 -11.20 6.55
N SER A 33 -8.52 -12.15 5.63
CA SER A 33 -7.31 -12.94 5.40
C SER A 33 -6.20 -12.18 4.64
N TYR A 34 -6.40 -10.91 4.30
CA TYR A 34 -5.42 -10.09 3.59
C TYR A 34 -4.74 -9.11 4.54
N VAL A 35 -3.47 -8.84 4.33
CA VAL A 35 -2.78 -7.69 4.91
C VAL A 35 -3.26 -6.46 4.16
N LEU A 36 -3.76 -5.48 4.89
CA LEU A 36 -4.34 -4.27 4.32
C LEU A 36 -3.44 -3.06 4.56
N ASP A 37 -3.46 -2.14 3.61
CA ASP A 37 -3.04 -0.76 3.79
C ASP A 37 -4.30 0.12 3.83
N GLY A 38 -4.53 0.78 4.95
CA GLY A 38 -5.66 1.67 5.20
C GLY A 38 -5.29 3.15 5.02
N ALA A 39 -6.28 3.94 4.63
CA ALA A 39 -6.23 5.39 4.58
C ALA A 39 -7.51 5.98 5.18
N ILE A 40 -7.39 7.17 5.75
CA ILE A 40 -8.48 7.91 6.36
C ILE A 40 -8.50 9.35 5.84
N ALA A 41 -9.69 9.91 5.67
CA ALA A 41 -9.88 11.29 5.29
C ALA A 41 -10.95 11.93 6.17
N PHE A 42 -10.75 13.21 6.48
CA PHE A 42 -11.54 13.99 7.43
C PHE A 42 -11.46 15.47 7.09
N GLU A 43 -12.37 16.26 7.63
CA GLU A 43 -12.29 17.72 7.57
C GLU A 43 -11.47 18.20 8.77
N ALA A 44 -10.53 19.11 8.55
CA ALA A 44 -9.77 19.77 9.62
C ALA A 44 -9.38 21.18 9.15
N ASP A 45 -9.52 22.17 10.03
CA ASP A 45 -9.20 23.57 9.75
C ASP A 45 -9.95 24.16 8.53
N GLY A 46 -11.16 23.65 8.24
CA GLY A 46 -11.96 24.06 7.09
C GLY A 46 -11.49 23.50 5.74
N ALA A 47 -10.60 22.50 5.75
CA ALA A 47 -10.14 21.80 4.56
C ALA A 47 -10.29 20.28 4.71
N TRP A 48 -10.59 19.61 3.60
CA TRP A 48 -10.50 18.15 3.55
C TRP A 48 -9.04 17.71 3.60
N LYS A 49 -8.72 16.69 4.39
CA LYS A 49 -7.40 16.05 4.43
C LYS A 49 -7.56 14.55 4.22
N SER A 50 -6.64 13.92 3.51
CA SER A 50 -6.51 12.45 3.41
C SER A 50 -5.12 12.02 3.85
N ARG A 51 -5.03 10.93 4.59
CA ARG A 51 -3.79 10.39 5.16
C ARG A 51 -3.73 8.87 5.00
N GLY A 52 -2.55 8.35 4.72
CA GLY A 52 -2.27 6.92 4.60
C GLY A 52 -0.77 6.68 4.36
N TRP A 53 -0.28 5.48 4.17
CA TRP A 53 -0.94 4.20 4.41
C TRP A 53 -0.62 3.70 5.82
N THR A 54 -1.62 3.20 6.54
CA THR A 54 -1.42 2.43 7.76
C THR A 54 -1.55 0.95 7.43
N ARG A 55 -0.50 0.17 7.70
CA ARG A 55 -0.55 -1.29 7.52
C ARG A 55 -1.30 -1.96 8.67
N ILE A 56 -2.28 -2.81 8.34
CA ILE A 56 -3.11 -3.53 9.29
C ILE A 56 -3.01 -5.04 8.98
N PRO A 57 -2.22 -5.82 9.73
CA PRO A 57 -2.13 -7.26 9.56
C PRO A 57 -3.46 -7.98 9.81
N PRO A 58 -3.67 -9.18 9.25
CA PRO A 58 -4.84 -10.00 9.53
C PRO A 58 -5.01 -10.30 11.03
N GLY A 59 -6.19 -10.03 11.58
CA GLY A 59 -6.51 -10.23 12.99
C GLY A 59 -6.08 -9.09 13.92
N ASP A 60 -5.41 -8.06 13.41
CA ASP A 60 -4.95 -6.93 14.22
C ASP A 60 -5.88 -5.73 14.11
N CYS A 61 -5.76 -4.85 15.11
CA CYS A 61 -6.30 -3.51 15.07
C CYS A 61 -5.20 -2.47 15.29
N THR A 62 -5.21 -1.40 14.51
CA THR A 62 -4.17 -0.37 14.49
C THR A 62 -4.78 1.02 14.54
N ASP A 63 -4.21 1.90 15.36
CA ASP A 63 -4.63 3.30 15.45
C ASP A 63 -4.23 4.05 14.17
N VAL A 64 -5.17 4.80 13.62
CA VAL A 64 -5.00 5.56 12.36
C VAL A 64 -5.13 7.05 12.55
N LEU A 65 -5.79 7.49 13.63
CA LEU A 65 -5.79 8.87 14.09
C LEU A 65 -5.64 8.89 15.60
N GLU A 66 -4.68 9.69 16.05
CA GLU A 66 -4.45 10.01 17.45
C GLU A 66 -5.24 11.27 17.83
N GLY A 67 -5.71 11.34 19.07
CA GLY A 67 -6.48 12.49 19.55
C GLY A 67 -7.97 12.39 19.25
N SER A 68 -8.77 13.08 20.06
CA SER A 68 -10.23 12.90 20.10
C SER A 68 -10.90 13.04 18.75
N ILE A 69 -11.85 12.15 18.45
CA ILE A 69 -12.73 12.25 17.30
C ILE A 69 -13.51 13.58 17.37
N GLU A 70 -13.15 14.54 16.55
CA GLU A 70 -13.77 15.88 16.53
C GLU A 70 -14.92 15.93 15.51
N GLU A 71 -14.75 15.24 14.39
CA GLU A 71 -15.68 15.28 13.28
C GLU A 71 -16.79 14.22 13.39
N ARG A 72 -17.90 14.49 12.70
CA ARG A 72 -19.00 13.51 12.55
C ARG A 72 -18.82 12.58 11.37
N ASP A 73 -18.05 13.00 10.38
CA ASP A 73 -17.91 12.30 9.11
C ASP A 73 -16.43 12.06 8.84
N TYR A 74 -16.03 10.80 8.96
CA TYR A 74 -14.74 10.31 8.49
C TYR A 74 -14.96 9.50 7.22
N PHE A 75 -13.93 9.38 6.42
CA PHE A 75 -13.93 8.64 5.18
C PHE A 75 -12.79 7.65 5.23
N VAL A 76 -13.08 6.38 4.96
CA VAL A 76 -12.11 5.29 5.12
C VAL A 76 -11.93 4.55 3.81
N PHE A 77 -10.71 4.13 3.55
CA PHE A 77 -10.37 3.31 2.40
C PHE A 77 -9.34 2.28 2.82
N ALA A 78 -9.41 1.07 2.27
CA ALA A 78 -8.31 0.11 2.41
C ALA A 78 -8.12 -0.70 1.14
N ARG A 79 -6.88 -1.11 0.92
CA ARG A 79 -6.51 -2.05 -0.15
C ARG A 79 -5.61 -3.15 0.37
N SER A 80 -5.72 -4.37 -0.15
CA SER A 80 -4.73 -5.41 0.12
C SER A 80 -3.36 -4.99 -0.41
N ILE A 81 -2.28 -5.31 0.30
CA ILE A 81 -0.93 -4.99 -0.16
C ILE A 81 -0.57 -5.75 -1.44
N ASP A 82 0.39 -5.21 -2.19
CA ASP A 82 0.91 -5.80 -3.43
C ASP A 82 1.64 -7.14 -3.22
N ALA A 83 1.98 -7.48 -1.97
CA ALA A 83 2.64 -8.73 -1.62
C ALA A 83 1.74 -9.98 -1.88
N HIS A 84 0.43 -9.80 -1.86
CA HIS A 84 -0.52 -10.89 -2.10
C HIS A 84 -0.59 -11.27 -3.58
N LYS A 85 -0.78 -12.58 -3.87
CA LYS A 85 -1.03 -13.02 -5.24
C LYS A 85 -2.46 -12.70 -5.67
N GLY A 86 -2.61 -12.36 -6.95
CA GLY A 86 -3.92 -12.13 -7.58
C GLY A 86 -4.33 -10.66 -7.60
N SER A 87 -5.63 -10.40 -7.71
CA SER A 87 -6.18 -9.04 -7.77
C SER A 87 -6.25 -8.39 -6.39
N ILE A 88 -5.91 -7.11 -6.35
CA ILE A 88 -6.04 -6.26 -5.16
C ILE A 88 -7.50 -6.27 -4.68
N LYS A 89 -7.68 -6.44 -3.37
CA LYS A 89 -8.99 -6.28 -2.72
C LYS A 89 -9.14 -4.86 -2.24
N TYR A 90 -10.27 -4.24 -2.56
CA TYR A 90 -10.58 -2.86 -2.21
C TYR A 90 -11.76 -2.80 -1.26
N PHE A 91 -11.61 -1.99 -0.22
CA PHE A 91 -12.66 -1.58 0.70
C PHE A 91 -12.87 -0.09 0.47
N SER A 92 -13.86 0.21 -0.36
CA SER A 92 -14.06 1.54 -0.96
C SER A 92 -15.52 1.98 -0.85
N GLY A 93 -15.75 3.26 -1.05
CA GLY A 93 -17.07 3.86 -1.10
C GLY A 93 -17.30 4.60 -2.40
N ASN A 94 -17.72 5.85 -2.30
CA ASN A 94 -18.11 6.67 -3.45
C ASN A 94 -17.71 8.15 -3.32
N THR A 95 -16.88 8.48 -2.33
CA THR A 95 -16.40 9.85 -2.13
C THR A 95 -14.91 9.91 -2.45
N GLY A 96 -14.56 10.61 -3.53
CA GLY A 96 -13.18 10.71 -4.01
C GLY A 96 -12.27 11.53 -3.10
N PHE A 97 -11.08 11.01 -2.82
CA PHE A 97 -9.97 11.72 -2.18
C PHE A 97 -8.66 11.42 -2.89
N CYS A 98 -7.72 12.36 -2.79
CA CYS A 98 -6.40 12.21 -3.36
C CYS A 98 -5.55 11.25 -2.53
N ILE A 99 -4.78 10.38 -3.20
CA ILE A 99 -3.85 9.43 -2.59
C ILE A 99 -2.55 9.38 -3.41
N VAL A 100 -1.49 8.85 -2.80
CA VAL A 100 -0.29 8.38 -3.50
C VAL A 100 0.09 7.00 -2.98
N ASP A 101 1.05 6.34 -3.61
CA ASP A 101 1.42 4.96 -3.25
C ASP A 101 2.32 4.87 -2.01
N ASP A 102 3.12 5.90 -1.72
CA ASP A 102 3.91 6.01 -0.50
C ASP A 102 3.09 6.59 0.66
N ALA A 103 3.66 6.68 1.86
CA ALA A 103 3.01 7.36 2.98
C ALA A 103 2.75 8.84 2.63
N PHE A 104 1.58 9.36 3.01
CA PHE A 104 1.06 10.63 2.56
C PHE A 104 0.14 11.29 3.57
N GLU A 105 0.10 12.61 3.49
CA GLU A 105 -0.94 13.47 4.02
C GLU A 105 -1.20 14.55 2.96
N ILE A 106 -2.43 14.67 2.49
CA ILE A 106 -2.80 15.55 1.37
C ILE A 106 -3.99 16.41 1.80
N GLU A 107 -3.82 17.72 1.75
CA GLU A 107 -4.92 18.68 1.87
C GLU A 107 -5.65 18.83 0.54
N GLY A 108 -6.97 18.97 0.56
CA GLY A 108 -7.84 19.11 -0.60
C GLY A 108 -8.07 17.79 -1.32
N ARG A 109 -9.33 17.52 -1.66
CA ARG A 109 -9.74 16.29 -2.36
C ARG A 109 -10.00 16.46 -3.85
N ASP A 110 -9.99 17.70 -4.34
CA ASP A 110 -10.31 18.02 -5.73
C ASP A 110 -9.07 18.00 -6.62
N GLN A 111 -9.30 17.79 -7.92
CA GLN A 111 -8.28 17.90 -8.98
C GLN A 111 -7.04 17.02 -8.76
N CYS A 112 -7.17 15.86 -8.10
CA CYS A 112 -6.05 14.97 -7.76
C CYS A 112 -5.10 14.73 -8.95
N ALA A 113 -5.66 14.36 -10.10
CA ALA A 113 -4.86 14.09 -11.30
C ALA A 113 -4.07 15.31 -11.80
N MET A 114 -4.62 16.52 -11.74
CA MET A 114 -3.91 17.76 -12.13
C MET A 114 -2.80 18.11 -11.13
N ARG A 115 -2.96 17.68 -9.89
CA ARG A 115 -1.98 17.84 -8.80
C ARG A 115 -0.97 16.69 -8.75
N GLY A 116 -1.02 15.76 -9.69
CA GLY A 116 -0.10 14.61 -9.77
C GLY A 116 -0.40 13.48 -8.79
N TYR A 117 -1.59 13.47 -8.19
CA TYR A 117 -2.07 12.43 -7.28
C TYR A 117 -3.01 11.45 -7.99
N ASP A 118 -3.11 10.26 -7.40
CA ASP A 118 -4.19 9.34 -7.70
C ASP A 118 -5.45 9.73 -6.92
N SER A 119 -6.58 9.14 -7.31
CA SER A 119 -7.84 9.26 -6.59
C SER A 119 -8.33 7.88 -6.19
N ALA A 120 -8.83 7.77 -4.97
CA ALA A 120 -9.57 6.60 -4.52
C ALA A 120 -10.92 7.03 -3.92
N ASP A 121 -11.91 6.16 -4.04
CA ASP A 121 -13.24 6.39 -3.48
C ASP A 121 -13.32 5.83 -2.07
N PHE A 122 -13.43 6.71 -1.09
CA PHE A 122 -13.51 6.37 0.32
C PHE A 122 -14.97 6.13 0.73
N LEU A 123 -15.14 5.24 1.70
CA LEU A 123 -16.42 4.95 2.35
C LEU A 123 -16.65 5.94 3.48
N ARG A 124 -17.79 6.63 3.44
CA ARG A 124 -18.21 7.52 4.53
C ARG A 124 -18.59 6.70 5.77
N VAL A 125 -18.03 7.08 6.91
CA VAL A 125 -18.33 6.54 8.24
C VAL A 125 -18.80 7.69 9.13
N ARG A 126 -19.98 7.53 9.72
CA ARG A 126 -20.52 8.51 10.68
C ARG A 126 -20.07 8.14 12.08
N THR A 127 -19.40 9.07 12.75
CA THR A 127 -18.83 8.90 14.08
C THR A 127 -19.59 9.74 15.12
N THR A 128 -19.37 9.43 16.39
CA THR A 128 -19.80 10.25 17.53
C THR A 128 -18.60 11.04 18.05
N ALA A 129 -18.69 12.36 18.06
CA ALA A 129 -17.59 13.19 18.56
C ALA A 129 -17.30 12.92 20.05
N GLY A 130 -16.01 12.85 20.40
CA GLY A 130 -15.53 12.58 21.75
C GLY A 130 -15.52 11.10 22.17
N GLU A 131 -15.91 10.16 21.30
CA GLU A 131 -15.86 8.72 21.56
C GLU A 131 -14.76 8.04 20.73
N ASN A 132 -14.18 6.95 21.25
CA ASN A 132 -13.34 6.05 20.46
C ASN A 132 -14.14 5.49 19.30
N TRP A 133 -13.51 5.38 18.13
CA TRP A 133 -14.16 4.80 16.96
C TRP A 133 -13.33 3.70 16.34
N THR A 134 -14.00 2.62 15.94
CA THR A 134 -13.37 1.50 15.25
C THR A 134 -14.08 1.23 13.94
N THR A 135 -13.33 1.19 12.84
CA THR A 135 -13.80 0.61 11.58
C THR A 135 -13.20 -0.77 11.39
N THR A 136 -14.05 -1.75 11.14
CA THR A 136 -13.64 -3.13 10.89
C THR A 136 -13.79 -3.46 9.42
N PHE A 137 -12.69 -3.87 8.78
CA PHE A 137 -12.69 -4.45 7.44
C PHE A 137 -12.94 -5.95 7.56
N ALA A 138 -13.89 -6.48 6.79
CA ALA A 138 -14.28 -7.88 6.81
C ALA A 138 -14.50 -8.40 5.39
N GLU A 139 -14.27 -9.69 5.17
CA GLU A 139 -14.61 -10.37 3.93
C GLU A 139 -15.75 -11.37 4.13
N ALA A 140 -16.21 -12.00 3.05
CA ALA A 140 -17.38 -12.88 3.06
C ALA A 140 -17.30 -14.08 4.04
N GLY A 141 -16.10 -14.42 4.52
CA GLY A 141 -15.90 -15.47 5.52
C GLY A 141 -16.31 -15.08 6.95
N GLU A 142 -16.55 -13.79 7.22
CA GLU A 142 -16.98 -13.25 8.53
C GLU A 142 -16.12 -13.72 9.72
N TYR A 143 -14.79 -13.73 9.54
CA TYR A 143 -13.86 -14.18 10.57
C TYR A 143 -13.94 -13.35 11.86
N THR A 144 -13.71 -13.98 13.00
CA THR A 144 -13.20 -13.33 14.21
C THR A 144 -11.77 -12.83 14.00
N GLU A 145 -11.23 -12.04 14.94
CA GLU A 145 -9.83 -11.57 14.85
C GLU A 145 -8.83 -12.74 14.84
N ASP A 146 -9.04 -13.74 15.70
CA ASP A 146 -8.18 -14.93 15.74
C ASP A 146 -8.30 -15.77 14.46
N GLU A 147 -9.51 -15.97 13.94
CA GLU A 147 -9.71 -16.66 12.67
C GLU A 147 -9.10 -15.89 11.50
N ALA A 148 -9.19 -14.55 11.50
CA ALA A 148 -8.57 -13.70 10.49
C ALA A 148 -7.04 -13.81 10.53
N ARG A 149 -6.44 -13.89 11.72
CA ARG A 149 -4.99 -14.13 11.89
C ARG A 149 -4.58 -15.46 11.28
N ILE A 150 -5.32 -16.53 11.58
CA ILE A 150 -5.06 -17.87 11.02
C ILE A 150 -5.26 -17.88 9.50
N ALA A 151 -6.34 -17.27 9.00
CA ALA A 151 -6.63 -17.18 7.58
C ALA A 151 -5.57 -16.34 6.84
N GLY A 152 -5.08 -15.28 7.48
CA GLY A 152 -3.96 -14.47 7.03
C GLY A 152 -2.69 -15.27 6.88
N ALA A 153 -2.31 -16.04 7.90
CA ALA A 153 -1.16 -16.94 7.83
C ALA A 153 -1.31 -17.98 6.71
N GLN A 154 -2.50 -18.59 6.56
CA GLN A 154 -2.78 -19.52 5.47
C GLN A 154 -2.63 -18.86 4.09
N ARG A 155 -3.14 -17.63 3.92
CA ARG A 155 -3.02 -16.88 2.67
C ARG A 155 -1.58 -16.57 2.35
N LEU A 156 -0.83 -15.99 3.29
CA LEU A 156 0.56 -15.61 3.09
C LEU A 156 1.45 -16.83 2.79
N LEU A 157 1.24 -17.95 3.50
CA LEU A 157 1.90 -19.23 3.19
C LEU A 157 1.63 -19.67 1.74
N LYS A 158 0.37 -19.57 1.28
CA LYS A 158 0.01 -19.88 -0.11
C LYS A 158 0.66 -18.91 -1.10
N ASP A 159 0.72 -17.62 -0.75
CA ASP A 159 1.35 -16.59 -1.58
C ASP A 159 2.84 -16.87 -1.79
N ILE A 160 3.55 -17.35 -0.76
CA ILE A 160 4.97 -17.73 -0.84
C ILE A 160 5.21 -19.19 -1.29
N GLY A 161 4.16 -19.88 -1.76
CA GLY A 161 4.29 -21.16 -2.47
C GLY A 161 4.03 -22.42 -1.65
N PHE A 162 3.60 -22.32 -0.38
CA PHE A 162 3.18 -23.50 0.38
C PHE A 162 1.83 -24.03 -0.14
N ALA A 163 1.72 -25.35 -0.26
CA ALA A 163 0.52 -26.00 -0.73
C ALA A 163 -0.56 -26.07 0.38
N LEU A 164 -1.47 -25.11 0.39
CA LEU A 164 -2.65 -25.10 1.26
C LEU A 164 -3.94 -25.25 0.45
N LYS A 165 -4.83 -26.13 0.93
CA LYS A 165 -6.10 -26.43 0.24
C LYS A 165 -7.13 -25.31 0.39
N GLN A 166 -7.22 -24.72 1.57
CA GLN A 166 -8.24 -23.74 1.92
C GLN A 166 -7.63 -22.59 2.72
N ILE A 167 -8.29 -21.45 2.68
CA ILE A 167 -8.08 -20.30 3.55
C ILE A 167 -9.40 -20.17 4.31
N ASP A 168 -9.45 -20.76 5.49
CA ASP A 168 -10.68 -20.99 6.26
C ASP A 168 -10.59 -20.45 7.69
N GLY A 169 -9.42 -19.95 8.12
CA GLY A 169 -9.24 -19.48 9.49
C GLY A 169 -9.09 -20.60 10.52
N ILE A 170 -8.96 -21.86 10.08
CA ILE A 170 -8.86 -23.03 10.98
C ILE A 170 -7.43 -23.57 11.01
N ALA A 171 -6.85 -23.60 12.20
CA ALA A 171 -5.50 -24.11 12.45
C ALA A 171 -5.44 -25.65 12.47
N ALA A 172 -5.92 -26.28 11.39
CA ALA A 172 -5.88 -27.73 11.21
C ALA A 172 -4.43 -28.25 11.03
N ARG A 173 -4.26 -29.58 11.12
CA ARG A 173 -2.94 -30.23 11.07
C ARG A 173 -2.10 -29.87 9.84
N ASN A 174 -2.72 -29.63 8.70
CA ASN A 174 -2.03 -29.18 7.48
C ASN A 174 -1.54 -27.74 7.60
N THR A 175 -2.35 -26.84 8.16
CA THR A 175 -1.98 -25.44 8.45
C THR A 175 -0.78 -25.41 9.40
N LEU A 176 -0.87 -26.13 10.53
CA LEU A 176 0.21 -26.17 11.53
C LEU A 176 1.52 -26.72 10.95
N ARG A 177 1.46 -27.77 10.12
CA ARG A 177 2.64 -28.32 9.43
C ARG A 177 3.27 -27.33 8.46
N ALA A 178 2.47 -26.54 7.75
CA ALA A 178 2.97 -25.50 6.85
C ALA A 178 3.65 -24.38 7.63
N VAL A 179 3.06 -23.96 8.77
CA VAL A 179 3.66 -22.99 9.69
C VAL A 179 5.00 -23.48 10.22
N GLU A 180 5.07 -24.71 10.74
CA GLU A 180 6.33 -25.31 11.21
C GLU A 180 7.38 -25.39 10.11
N ALA A 181 6.98 -25.72 8.87
CA ALA A 181 7.89 -25.79 7.74
C ALA A 181 8.43 -24.41 7.36
N PHE A 182 7.60 -23.36 7.40
CA PHE A 182 8.04 -21.98 7.23
C PHE A 182 8.98 -21.55 8.36
N GLN A 183 8.65 -21.81 9.62
CA GLN A 183 9.54 -21.49 10.75
C GLN A 183 10.93 -22.15 10.57
N ARG A 184 10.99 -23.41 10.11
CA ARG A 184 12.26 -24.07 9.77
C ARG A 184 12.99 -23.40 8.60
N SER A 185 12.29 -22.89 7.58
CA SER A 185 12.91 -22.16 6.47
C SER A 185 13.50 -20.82 6.91
N GLU A 186 12.89 -20.18 7.92
CA GLU A 186 13.39 -18.97 8.57
C GLU A 186 14.46 -19.25 9.63
N LYS A 187 14.83 -20.53 9.83
CA LYS A 187 15.79 -20.99 10.87
C LYS A 187 15.33 -20.70 12.31
N GLU A 188 14.02 -20.62 12.52
CA GLU A 188 13.37 -20.44 13.82
C GLU A 188 12.89 -21.79 14.41
N PRO A 189 12.65 -21.87 15.73
CA PRO A 189 12.02 -23.03 16.34
C PRO A 189 10.64 -23.32 15.73
N ALA A 190 10.44 -24.55 15.29
CA ALA A 190 9.20 -25.03 14.68
C ALA A 190 8.10 -25.27 15.73
N THR A 191 7.53 -24.20 16.26
CA THR A 191 6.49 -24.23 17.30
C THR A 191 5.09 -24.51 16.75
N GLY A 192 4.85 -24.22 15.47
CA GLY A 192 3.50 -24.26 14.88
C GLY A 192 2.57 -23.15 15.39
N ARG A 193 3.03 -22.26 16.27
CA ARG A 193 2.24 -21.15 16.81
C ARG A 193 1.99 -20.09 15.74
N ILE A 194 0.74 -19.63 15.65
CA ILE A 194 0.33 -18.55 14.77
C ILE A 194 0.08 -17.32 15.64
N ASP A 195 1.05 -16.41 15.67
CA ASP A 195 1.03 -15.16 16.42
C ASP A 195 1.48 -13.99 15.51
N ASP A 196 1.49 -12.78 16.06
CA ASP A 196 1.83 -11.55 15.34
C ASP A 196 3.26 -11.59 14.79
N VAL A 197 4.17 -12.29 15.50
CA VAL A 197 5.56 -12.48 15.08
C VAL A 197 5.62 -13.32 13.81
N LEU A 198 4.93 -14.48 13.79
CA LEU A 198 4.84 -15.32 12.58
C LEU A 198 4.20 -14.54 11.43
N VAL A 199 3.10 -13.83 11.68
CA VAL A 199 2.41 -13.05 10.64
C VAL A 199 3.35 -11.98 10.07
N GLY A 200 4.06 -11.24 10.91
CA GLY A 200 5.07 -10.27 10.47
C GLY A 200 6.17 -10.89 9.62
N GLN A 201 6.69 -12.07 9.99
CA GLN A 201 7.69 -12.80 9.21
C GLN A 201 7.15 -13.25 7.85
N LEU A 202 5.91 -13.76 7.81
CA LEU A 202 5.24 -14.16 6.58
C LEU A 202 5.01 -12.97 5.64
N ILE A 203 4.62 -11.80 6.18
CA ILE A 203 4.49 -10.56 5.42
C ILE A 203 5.83 -10.16 4.81
N ALA A 204 6.90 -10.14 5.62
CA ALA A 204 8.24 -9.79 5.14
C ALA A 204 8.70 -10.73 4.03
N ARG A 205 8.50 -12.04 4.18
CA ARG A 205 8.82 -13.02 3.14
C ARG A 205 7.97 -12.81 1.88
N ALA A 206 6.67 -12.55 2.01
CA ALA A 206 5.81 -12.30 0.86
C ALA A 206 6.25 -11.07 0.07
N ILE A 207 6.64 -9.99 0.76
CA ILE A 207 7.21 -8.79 0.13
C ILE A 207 8.50 -9.14 -0.63
N GLU A 208 9.44 -9.83 0.02
CA GLU A 208 10.69 -10.24 -0.61
C GLU A 208 10.47 -11.10 -1.87
N GLU A 209 9.58 -12.09 -1.80
CA GLU A 209 9.23 -12.95 -2.95
C GLU A 209 8.49 -12.21 -4.07
N ARG A 210 7.80 -11.09 -3.76
CA ARG A 210 7.23 -10.21 -4.79
C ARG A 210 8.25 -9.24 -5.35
N ASP A 211 9.23 -8.81 -4.58
CA ASP A 211 10.29 -7.92 -5.04
C ASP A 211 11.20 -8.59 -6.06
N ARG A 212 11.40 -9.91 -5.94
CA ARG A 212 12.20 -10.75 -6.86
C ARG A 212 11.57 -11.05 -8.22
N VAL A 213 10.38 -10.54 -8.53
CA VAL A 213 9.70 -10.76 -9.81
C VAL A 213 9.19 -9.46 -10.42
N GLY A 214 9.00 -9.43 -11.74
CA GLY A 214 8.40 -8.30 -12.45
C GLY A 214 9.38 -7.24 -12.91
N LEU A 215 8.83 -6.10 -13.32
CA LEU A 215 9.59 -5.00 -13.93
C LEU A 215 9.57 -3.80 -13.00
N THR A 216 10.75 -3.38 -12.54
CA THR A 216 10.92 -2.23 -11.65
C THR A 216 11.62 -1.10 -12.37
N PHE A 217 11.10 0.10 -12.24
CA PHE A 217 11.70 1.34 -12.72
C PHE A 217 12.26 2.12 -11.56
N CYS A 218 13.47 2.65 -11.70
CA CYS A 218 14.17 3.37 -10.67
C CYS A 218 14.69 4.69 -11.20
N ASN A 219 14.34 5.77 -10.53
CA ASN A 219 14.79 7.10 -10.90
C ASN A 219 16.11 7.40 -10.19
N ARG A 220 17.19 7.58 -10.97
CA ARG A 220 18.52 7.97 -10.49
C ARG A 220 18.81 9.45 -10.71
N THR A 221 17.86 10.17 -11.30
CA THR A 221 17.96 11.61 -11.50
C THR A 221 17.54 12.37 -10.23
N GLY A 222 17.83 13.67 -10.20
CA GLY A 222 17.31 14.59 -9.20
C GLY A 222 15.93 15.15 -9.52
N GLU A 223 15.34 14.74 -10.66
CA GLU A 223 14.07 15.27 -11.18
C GLU A 223 12.95 14.26 -10.95
N LEU A 224 11.69 14.69 -11.02
CA LEU A 224 10.57 13.77 -11.05
C LEU A 224 10.54 13.01 -12.38
N VAL A 225 10.39 11.68 -12.36
CA VAL A 225 10.23 10.88 -13.58
C VAL A 225 8.81 10.33 -13.69
N TRP A 226 8.20 10.54 -14.86
CA TRP A 226 6.98 9.88 -15.29
C TRP A 226 7.30 8.76 -16.28
N ALA A 227 6.90 7.54 -15.97
CA ALA A 227 7.20 6.37 -16.78
C ALA A 227 5.95 5.64 -17.28
N ALA A 228 6.08 4.89 -18.36
CA ALA A 228 5.06 4.03 -18.93
C ALA A 228 5.69 2.70 -19.36
N VAL A 229 4.89 1.65 -19.37
CA VAL A 229 5.28 0.30 -19.81
C VAL A 229 4.36 -0.18 -20.92
N GLY A 230 4.95 -0.69 -22.00
CA GLY A 230 4.30 -1.49 -23.02
C GLY A 230 4.56 -2.98 -22.77
N TYR A 231 3.54 -3.81 -22.93
CA TYR A 231 3.64 -5.25 -22.67
C TYR A 231 2.59 -6.01 -23.49
N ARG A 232 2.73 -7.33 -23.59
CA ARG A 232 1.71 -8.19 -24.20
C ARG A 232 0.99 -8.99 -23.13
N ASN A 233 -0.30 -9.24 -23.34
CA ASN A 233 -1.06 -10.20 -22.56
C ASN A 233 -2.01 -11.00 -23.48
N GLY A 234 -2.90 -11.81 -22.90
CA GLY A 234 -3.90 -12.59 -23.65
C GLY A 234 -4.88 -11.78 -24.52
N GLU A 235 -4.88 -10.45 -24.38
CA GLU A 235 -5.71 -9.53 -25.17
C GLU A 235 -4.94 -8.82 -26.31
N GLY A 236 -3.62 -9.00 -26.39
CA GLY A 236 -2.73 -8.38 -27.37
C GLY A 236 -1.74 -7.42 -26.71
N ASP A 237 -1.22 -6.48 -27.51
CA ASP A 237 -0.32 -5.45 -27.01
C ASP A 237 -1.09 -4.44 -26.13
N MET A 238 -0.47 -4.03 -25.04
CA MET A 238 -1.00 -3.12 -24.03
C MET A 238 0.03 -2.06 -23.70
N SER A 239 -0.42 -0.91 -23.23
CA SER A 239 0.43 0.12 -22.62
C SER A 239 -0.24 0.71 -21.39
N SER A 240 0.52 0.97 -20.35
CA SER A 240 0.04 1.61 -19.13
C SER A 240 1.04 2.60 -18.56
N GLY A 241 0.53 3.64 -17.91
CA GLY A 241 1.28 4.76 -17.35
C GLY A 241 0.29 5.78 -16.79
N TRP A 242 0.66 6.96 -16.35
CA TRP A 242 2.01 7.34 -15.95
C TRP A 242 2.30 6.78 -14.56
N ILE A 243 3.49 6.24 -14.38
CA ILE A 243 4.05 5.79 -13.11
C ILE A 243 4.90 6.93 -12.60
N ARG A 244 4.51 7.49 -11.44
CA ARG A 244 5.24 8.56 -10.77
C ARG A 244 6.41 8.01 -9.98
N ILE A 245 7.63 8.44 -10.27
CA ILE A 245 8.85 7.96 -9.60
C ILE A 245 9.65 9.16 -9.09
N GLU A 246 9.62 9.35 -7.77
CA GLU A 246 10.39 10.41 -7.09
C GLU A 246 11.90 10.27 -7.32
N PRO A 247 12.67 11.35 -7.18
CA PRO A 247 14.13 11.30 -7.15
C PRO A 247 14.63 10.20 -6.20
N SER A 248 15.59 9.38 -6.68
CA SER A 248 16.12 8.21 -5.95
C SER A 248 15.13 7.09 -5.64
N GLY A 249 13.86 7.21 -6.04
CA GLY A 249 12.81 6.24 -5.81
C GLY A 249 12.79 5.09 -6.82
N CYS A 250 12.09 4.00 -6.48
CA CYS A 250 11.83 2.87 -7.37
C CYS A 250 10.36 2.45 -7.29
N ARG A 251 9.77 2.10 -8.43
CA ARG A 251 8.36 1.69 -8.54
C ARG A 251 8.22 0.49 -9.47
N LYS A 252 7.37 -0.47 -9.10
CA LYS A 252 7.02 -1.60 -9.99
C LYS A 252 6.09 -1.13 -11.11
N ALA A 253 6.51 -1.37 -12.34
CA ALA A 253 5.69 -1.21 -13.54
C ALA A 253 4.90 -2.48 -13.86
N ILE A 254 5.51 -3.65 -13.65
CA ILE A 254 4.87 -4.97 -13.74
C ILE A 254 5.09 -5.67 -12.41
N LYS A 255 4.02 -6.08 -11.73
CA LYS A 255 4.07 -6.64 -10.36
C LYS A 255 4.32 -8.15 -10.34
N GLY A 256 3.88 -8.88 -11.37
CA GLY A 256 4.05 -10.34 -11.49
C GLY A 256 5.29 -10.74 -12.28
N GLU A 257 5.55 -12.04 -12.38
CA GLU A 257 6.65 -12.59 -13.19
C GLU A 257 6.58 -12.09 -14.63
N LEU A 258 7.76 -11.81 -15.19
CA LEU A 258 7.88 -11.46 -16.59
C LEU A 258 7.75 -12.73 -17.44
N THR A 259 6.64 -12.85 -18.17
CA THR A 259 6.33 -14.01 -19.02
C THR A 259 6.63 -13.81 -20.51
N GLU A 260 6.86 -12.56 -20.91
CA GLU A 260 7.10 -12.20 -22.30
C GLU A 260 8.60 -12.07 -22.58
N GLU A 261 9.02 -12.28 -23.83
CA GLU A 261 10.43 -12.14 -24.24
C GLU A 261 10.94 -10.70 -24.11
N ALA A 262 10.04 -9.72 -24.21
CA ALA A 262 10.36 -8.33 -24.01
C ALA A 262 9.20 -7.51 -23.48
N TYR A 263 9.58 -6.44 -22.78
CA TYR A 263 8.72 -5.36 -22.35
C TYR A 263 9.25 -4.06 -22.98
N TYR A 264 8.41 -3.04 -23.01
CA TYR A 264 8.75 -1.77 -23.64
C TYR A 264 8.62 -0.67 -22.59
N VAL A 265 9.53 0.29 -22.59
CA VAL A 265 9.60 1.33 -21.56
C VAL A 265 9.64 2.70 -22.22
N TYR A 266 8.90 3.64 -21.65
CA TYR A 266 9.05 5.05 -21.96
C TYR A 266 9.12 5.82 -20.65
N ALA A 267 9.98 6.83 -20.56
CA ALA A 267 10.00 7.72 -19.41
C ALA A 267 10.43 9.13 -19.79
N GLU A 268 9.95 10.12 -19.05
CA GLU A 268 10.30 11.53 -19.18
C GLU A 268 10.56 12.13 -17.80
N ALA A 269 11.67 12.85 -17.66
CA ALA A 269 11.96 13.63 -16.46
C ALA A 269 11.36 15.03 -16.59
N VAL A 270 10.68 15.50 -15.56
CA VAL A 270 9.99 16.79 -15.54
C VAL A 270 10.44 17.66 -14.37
N ASP A 271 10.41 18.98 -14.59
CA ASP A 271 10.61 19.98 -13.54
C ASP A 271 9.35 20.14 -12.68
N ASP A 272 9.39 21.08 -11.73
CA ASP A 272 8.30 21.41 -10.81
C ASP A 272 7.04 21.94 -11.52
N THR A 273 7.17 22.43 -12.76
CA THR A 273 6.04 22.86 -13.59
C THR A 273 5.43 21.72 -14.42
N GLY A 274 6.04 20.53 -14.38
CA GLY A 274 5.66 19.39 -15.23
C GLY A 274 6.23 19.48 -16.65
N THR A 275 7.18 20.38 -16.90
CA THR A 275 7.83 20.51 -18.21
C THR A 275 9.00 19.55 -18.33
N ILE A 276 9.18 18.90 -19.48
CA ILE A 276 10.29 17.97 -19.71
C ILE A 276 11.63 18.68 -19.55
N VAL A 277 12.44 18.19 -18.62
CA VAL A 277 13.78 18.72 -18.33
C VAL A 277 14.69 18.51 -19.54
N ARG A 278 15.53 19.50 -19.84
CA ARG A 278 16.55 19.39 -20.89
C ARG A 278 17.94 19.47 -20.29
N ARG A 279 18.81 18.52 -20.61
CA ARG A 279 20.24 18.53 -20.27
C ARG A 279 21.05 18.71 -21.55
N GLN A 280 21.92 19.72 -21.57
CA GLN A 280 22.76 20.06 -22.74
C GLN A 280 21.96 20.21 -24.06
N GLY A 281 20.72 20.72 -23.97
CA GLY A 281 19.83 20.92 -25.11
C GLY A 281 18.97 19.70 -25.49
N SER A 282 19.28 18.51 -24.98
CA SER A 282 18.51 17.28 -25.20
C SER A 282 17.45 17.09 -24.13
N ALA A 283 16.24 16.72 -24.53
CA ALA A 283 15.19 16.34 -23.58
C ALA A 283 15.60 15.07 -22.82
N LEU A 284 15.38 15.06 -21.51
CA LEU A 284 15.71 13.94 -20.65
C LEU A 284 14.57 12.90 -20.71
N VAL A 285 14.59 12.13 -21.80
CA VAL A 285 13.58 11.13 -22.18
C VAL A 285 14.27 9.81 -22.46
N TRP A 286 13.73 8.73 -21.90
CA TRP A 286 14.13 7.35 -22.18
C TRP A 286 13.05 6.73 -23.07
N GLY A 287 13.39 6.50 -24.33
CA GLY A 287 12.46 6.00 -25.34
C GLY A 287 13.19 5.29 -26.47
N GLY A 288 12.43 4.76 -27.41
CA GLY A 288 12.95 3.97 -28.52
C GLY A 288 12.02 4.02 -29.72
N ASN A 289 12.11 3.01 -30.60
CA ASN A 289 11.43 3.01 -31.88
C ASN A 289 10.10 2.22 -31.88
N ASP A 290 9.76 1.59 -30.76
CA ASP A 290 8.55 0.79 -30.65
C ASP A 290 7.36 1.67 -30.29
N ASN A 291 6.50 1.99 -31.26
CA ASN A 291 5.35 2.88 -31.03
C ASN A 291 4.30 2.23 -30.13
N PHE A 292 3.86 2.95 -29.10
CA PHE A 292 2.71 2.62 -28.25
C PHE A 292 1.81 3.85 -28.06
N CYS A 293 0.55 3.58 -27.75
CA CYS A 293 -0.43 4.62 -27.46
C CYS A 293 -0.30 5.11 -26.02
N THR A 294 -0.41 6.42 -25.82
CA THR A 294 -0.35 7.06 -24.49
C THR A 294 -1.41 8.17 -24.42
N LYS A 295 -1.61 8.75 -23.23
CA LYS A 295 -2.39 9.98 -23.07
C LYS A 295 -1.82 10.79 -21.90
N ALA A 296 -2.23 12.05 -21.77
CA ALA A 296 -1.72 12.95 -20.74
C ALA A 296 -2.01 12.48 -19.30
N THR A 297 -3.14 11.81 -19.05
CA THR A 297 -3.52 11.30 -17.73
C THR A 297 -3.19 9.82 -17.57
N ARG A 298 -3.22 9.30 -16.33
CA ARG A 298 -3.04 7.86 -16.06
C ARG A 298 -3.95 7.00 -16.95
N PHE A 299 -3.41 5.92 -17.48
CA PHE A 299 -3.94 5.16 -18.60
C PHE A 299 -3.59 3.67 -18.55
N GLN A 300 -4.48 2.89 -19.15
CA GLN A 300 -4.22 1.54 -19.62
C GLN A 300 -4.92 1.41 -20.97
N ILE A 301 -4.16 1.20 -22.03
CA ILE A 301 -4.64 1.23 -23.41
C ILE A 301 -4.32 -0.10 -24.08
N ARG A 302 -5.35 -0.73 -24.64
CA ARG A 302 -5.22 -1.92 -25.48
C ARG A 302 -4.88 -1.53 -26.91
N GLY A 303 -3.96 -2.26 -27.54
CA GLY A 303 -3.48 -2.06 -28.90
C GLY A 303 -2.53 -0.88 -29.03
N ARG A 304 -1.49 -1.05 -29.85
CA ARG A 304 -0.44 -0.05 -30.12
C ARG A 304 -0.57 0.66 -31.47
N GLU A 305 -1.61 0.31 -32.24
CA GLU A 305 -1.82 0.85 -33.58
C GLU A 305 -2.83 2.01 -33.60
N ARG A 306 -2.67 2.89 -34.61
CA ARG A 306 -3.60 3.97 -34.94
C ARG A 306 -3.93 4.87 -33.73
N CYS A 307 -2.93 5.17 -32.90
CA CYS A 307 -3.12 5.89 -31.63
C CYS A 307 -3.86 7.22 -31.84
N VAL A 308 -3.39 8.03 -32.78
CA VAL A 308 -3.99 9.34 -33.10
C VAL A 308 -5.44 9.21 -33.56
N ALA A 309 -5.76 8.25 -34.43
CA ALA A 309 -7.13 8.03 -34.90
C ALA A 309 -8.08 7.56 -33.77
N ARG A 310 -7.53 7.05 -32.67
CA ARG A 310 -8.25 6.61 -31.48
C ARG A 310 -8.25 7.68 -30.38
N GLY A 311 -7.70 8.87 -30.64
CA GLY A 311 -7.63 9.98 -29.68
C GLY A 311 -6.51 9.85 -28.64
N PHE A 312 -5.46 9.06 -28.94
CA PHE A 312 -4.29 8.89 -28.09
C PHE A 312 -3.05 9.54 -28.72
N ASP A 313 -2.07 9.85 -27.87
CA ASP A 313 -0.74 10.26 -28.29
C ASP A 313 0.08 9.03 -28.69
N GLU A 314 1.00 9.20 -29.63
CA GLU A 314 1.94 8.14 -30.03
C GLU A 314 3.33 8.45 -29.46
N ARG A 315 3.92 7.49 -28.75
CA ARG A 315 5.27 7.60 -28.18
C ARG A 315 6.07 6.35 -28.53
N GLY A 316 7.37 6.54 -28.78
CA GLY A 316 8.31 5.47 -29.07
C GLY A 316 8.96 4.93 -27.80
N PHE A 317 8.70 3.68 -27.48
CA PHE A 317 9.21 3.00 -26.28
C PHE A 317 10.52 2.28 -26.61
N MET A 318 11.44 2.23 -25.65
CA MET A 318 12.64 1.40 -25.74
C MET A 318 12.31 -0.04 -25.38
N ARG A 319 12.83 -0.98 -26.18
CA ARG A 319 12.64 -2.41 -25.97
C ARG A 319 13.61 -2.92 -24.89
N VAL A 320 13.08 -3.69 -23.95
CA VAL A 320 13.81 -4.33 -22.85
C VAL A 320 13.62 -5.84 -22.98
N GLU A 321 14.67 -6.54 -23.38
CA GLU A 321 14.68 -8.00 -23.44
C GLU A 321 14.67 -8.60 -22.03
N THR A 322 13.78 -9.55 -21.78
CA THR A 322 13.74 -10.28 -20.51
C THR A 322 14.79 -11.38 -20.49
N GLY A 323 15.20 -11.92 -21.63
CA GLY A 323 16.17 -13.02 -21.70
C GLY A 323 15.71 -14.27 -20.93
N GLY A 324 14.40 -14.45 -20.73
CA GLY A 324 13.82 -15.53 -19.93
C GLY A 324 13.85 -15.30 -18.41
N GLU A 325 14.36 -14.16 -17.94
CA GLU A 325 14.34 -13.81 -16.52
C GLU A 325 12.95 -13.35 -16.08
N THR A 326 12.55 -13.75 -14.88
CA THR A 326 11.25 -13.37 -14.29
C THR A 326 11.26 -11.97 -13.68
N PHE A 327 12.42 -11.32 -13.63
CA PHE A 327 12.64 -9.99 -13.07
C PHE A 327 13.59 -9.13 -13.93
N ARG A 328 13.25 -7.84 -14.04
CA ARG A 328 14.11 -6.81 -14.63
C ARG A 328 14.01 -5.51 -13.84
N ARG A 329 15.13 -4.78 -13.75
CA ARG A 329 15.23 -3.43 -13.21
C ARG A 329 15.73 -2.50 -14.31
N ILE A 330 15.11 -1.33 -14.45
CA ILE A 330 15.55 -0.25 -15.33
C ILE A 330 15.85 0.95 -14.46
N ASP A 331 17.09 1.44 -14.54
CA ASP A 331 17.51 2.68 -13.91
C ASP A 331 17.46 3.81 -14.95
N PHE A 332 16.84 4.93 -14.60
CA PHE A 332 16.77 6.16 -15.40
C PHE A 332 17.80 7.15 -14.85
N ASP A 333 18.89 7.41 -15.59
CA ASP A 333 20.07 8.19 -15.16
C ASP A 333 20.36 9.47 -15.97
#